data_AF-A0A0S6XE53-F1
#
_entry.id   AF-A0A0S6XE53-F1
#
_cell.length_a   1.000
_cell.length_b   1.000
_cell.length_c   1.000
_cell.angle_alpha   90.00
_cell.angle_beta   90.00
_cell.angle_gamma   90.00
#
_symmetry.space_group_name_H-M   'P 1'
#
loop_
_entity.id
_entity.type
_entity.pdbx_description
1 polymer ?
#
loop_
_entity_poly.entity_id
_entity_poly.type
_entity_poly.pdbx_seq_one_letter_code
_entity_poly.pdbx_strand_id
1 'polypeptide(L)'
;MSAQSKDGLEAATASFIALSTIAVGLRIYTRKSQRLPFKADDGFAVLALLSLTFETAMNLAATFIKLSALAFYWRHFALPGCNPWIKRVIIGTAIVVSLWPIIIITVTFLQCGTHLAAYWQGTEDVYCHITKPFYPTIPLTILILDLWILMIPIPKVSHIDTFTLTK
;
A
#
# COMPACT_ATOMS: atom_id res chain seq x y z
N MET A 1 -21.75 6.69 15.17
CA MET A 1 -21.72 5.22 14.89
C MET A 1 -20.96 4.53 16.02
N SER A 2 -21.53 3.48 16.62
CA SER A 2 -20.89 2.70 17.71
C SER A 2 -19.71 1.88 17.19
N ALA A 3 -18.73 1.56 18.05
CA ALA A 3 -17.52 0.82 17.66
C ALA A 3 -17.85 -0.54 17.00
N GLN A 4 -18.87 -1.23 17.49
CA GLN A 4 -19.35 -2.51 16.96
C GLN A 4 -19.91 -2.40 15.53
N SER A 5 -20.39 -1.21 15.13
CA SER A 5 -20.82 -0.92 13.75
C SER A 5 -19.66 -0.68 12.80
N LYS A 6 -18.46 -0.33 13.30
CA LYS A 6 -17.26 -0.11 12.48
C LYS A 6 -16.64 -1.45 12.08
N ASP A 7 -16.51 -2.37 13.03
CA ASP A 7 -15.94 -3.70 12.80
C ASP A 7 -16.82 -4.53 11.86
N GLY A 8 -18.14 -4.44 12.01
CA GLY A 8 -19.10 -5.08 11.09
C GLY A 8 -19.05 -4.51 9.67
N LEU A 9 -18.78 -3.21 9.53
CA LEU A 9 -18.68 -2.55 8.23
C LEU A 9 -17.35 -2.90 7.53
N GLU A 10 -16.27 -3.03 8.28
CA GLU A 10 -14.97 -3.48 7.79
C GLU A 10 -15.02 -4.93 7.29
N ALA A 11 -15.58 -5.83 8.09
CA ALA A 11 -15.76 -7.23 7.72
C ALA A 11 -16.67 -7.38 6.48
N ALA A 12 -17.73 -6.58 6.39
CA ALA A 12 -18.61 -6.57 5.22
C ALA A 12 -17.87 -6.10 3.96
N THR A 13 -17.07 -5.04 4.07
CA THR A 13 -16.31 -4.47 2.94
C THR A 13 -15.24 -5.44 2.43
N ALA A 14 -14.48 -6.06 3.34
CA ALA A 14 -13.50 -7.09 2.97
C ALA A 14 -14.16 -8.30 2.29
N SER A 15 -15.34 -8.70 2.78
CA SER A 15 -16.14 -9.77 2.18
C SER A 15 -16.61 -9.39 0.76
N PHE A 16 -17.06 -8.15 0.54
CA PHE A 16 -17.49 -7.69 -0.78
C PHE A 16 -16.34 -7.64 -1.79
N ILE A 17 -15.13 -7.23 -1.37
CA ILE A 17 -13.94 -7.23 -2.23
C ILE A 17 -13.53 -8.67 -2.57
N ALA A 18 -13.50 -9.58 -1.59
CA ALA A 18 -13.20 -10.98 -1.84
C ALA A 18 -14.22 -11.62 -2.80
N LEU A 19 -15.52 -11.39 -2.56
CA LEU A 19 -16.61 -11.88 -3.39
C LEU A 19 -16.56 -11.30 -4.81
N SER A 20 -16.24 -10.02 -4.98
CA SER A 20 -16.12 -9.41 -6.32
C SER A 20 -14.93 -9.98 -7.10
N THR A 21 -13.81 -10.22 -6.42
CA THR A 21 -12.60 -10.82 -7.02
C THR A 21 -12.88 -12.26 -7.47
N ILE A 22 -13.56 -13.04 -6.61
CA ILE A 22 -13.98 -14.40 -6.91
C ILE A 22 -15.00 -14.42 -8.05
N ALA A 23 -15.99 -13.51 -8.04
CA ALA A 23 -17.01 -13.42 -9.08
C ALA A 23 -16.43 -13.11 -10.46
N VAL A 24 -15.49 -12.15 -10.55
CA VAL A 24 -14.78 -11.82 -11.79
C VAL A 24 -13.91 -13.01 -12.24
N GLY A 25 -13.21 -13.66 -11.31
CA GLY A 25 -12.43 -14.87 -11.59
C GLY A 25 -13.28 -16.03 -12.13
N LEU A 26 -14.44 -16.31 -11.51
CA LEU A 26 -15.39 -17.31 -11.98
C LEU A 26 -15.98 -16.94 -13.35
N ARG A 27 -16.25 -15.66 -13.61
CA ARG A 27 -16.80 -15.19 -14.89
C ARG A 27 -15.80 -15.40 -16.03
N ILE A 28 -14.51 -15.21 -15.76
CA ILE A 28 -13.44 -15.51 -16.72
C ILE A 28 -13.24 -17.03 -16.86
N TYR A 29 -13.27 -17.77 -15.76
CA TYR A 29 -13.09 -19.23 -15.75
C TYR A 29 -14.21 -19.97 -16.49
N THR A 30 -15.47 -19.61 -16.24
CA THR A 30 -16.64 -20.19 -16.92
C THR A 30 -16.61 -19.91 -18.42
N ARG A 31 -16.23 -18.70 -18.85
CA ARG A 31 -16.06 -18.37 -20.27
C ARG A 31 -14.89 -19.10 -20.93
N LYS A 32 -13.79 -19.29 -20.21
CA LYS A 32 -12.66 -20.13 -20.66
C LYS A 32 -13.07 -21.60 -20.81
N SER A 33 -13.88 -22.11 -19.89
CA SER A 33 -14.44 -23.47 -19.94
C SER A 33 -15.44 -23.65 -21.08
N GLN A 34 -16.26 -22.63 -21.38
CA GLN A 34 -17.26 -22.63 -22.46
C GLN A 34 -16.69 -22.21 -23.83
N ARG A 35 -15.39 -21.91 -23.95
CA ARG A 35 -14.73 -21.44 -25.18
C ARG A 35 -15.42 -20.26 -25.86
N LEU A 36 -16.00 -19.35 -25.08
CA LEU A 36 -16.71 -18.17 -25.59
C LEU A 36 -15.73 -17.00 -25.83
N PRO A 37 -15.94 -16.17 -26.89
CA PRO A 37 -15.10 -15.02 -27.15
C PRO A 37 -15.26 -13.93 -26.07
N PHE A 38 -14.15 -13.24 -25.77
CA PHE A 38 -14.13 -12.11 -24.83
C PHE A 38 -15.01 -10.97 -25.33
N LYS A 39 -15.94 -10.50 -24.49
CA LYS A 39 -16.80 -9.35 -24.79
C LYS A 39 -16.17 -8.08 -24.22
N ALA A 40 -16.43 -6.94 -24.86
CA ALA A 40 -15.93 -5.63 -24.39
C ALA A 40 -16.34 -5.32 -22.94
N ASP A 41 -17.51 -5.79 -22.51
CA ASP A 41 -18.02 -5.70 -21.14
C ASP A 41 -17.09 -6.36 -20.08
N ASP A 42 -16.49 -7.52 -20.38
CA ASP A 42 -15.53 -8.17 -19.49
C ASP A 42 -14.19 -7.42 -19.48
N GLY A 43 -13.84 -6.80 -20.62
CA GLY A 43 -12.67 -5.95 -20.76
C GLY A 43 -12.76 -4.71 -19.87
N PHE A 44 -13.90 -4.02 -19.85
CA PHE A 44 -14.12 -2.87 -18.97
C PHE A 44 -14.13 -3.26 -17.49
N ALA A 45 -14.72 -4.40 -17.14
CA ALA A 45 -14.71 -4.90 -15.77
C ALA A 45 -13.29 -5.27 -15.29
N VAL A 46 -12.49 -5.92 -16.14
CA VAL A 46 -11.09 -6.25 -15.84
C VAL A 46 -10.21 -5.01 -15.85
N LEU A 47 -10.44 -4.04 -16.75
CA LEU A 47 -9.71 -2.78 -16.81
C LEU A 47 -10.00 -1.92 -15.58
N ALA A 48 -11.26 -1.82 -15.14
CA ALA A 48 -11.62 -1.12 -13.90
C ALA A 48 -10.97 -1.77 -12.68
N LEU A 49 -10.95 -3.12 -12.63
CA LEU A 49 -10.26 -3.87 -11.57
C LEU A 49 -8.75 -3.68 -11.66
N LEU A 50 -8.17 -3.65 -12.86
CA LEU A 50 -6.75 -3.41 -13.11
C LEU A 50 -6.33 -1.98 -12.77
N SER A 51 -7.09 -0.95 -13.15
CA SER A 51 -6.78 0.45 -12.83
C SER A 51 -6.89 0.70 -11.32
N LEU A 52 -7.90 0.14 -10.65
CA LEU A 52 -8.04 0.22 -9.20
C LEU A 52 -6.92 -0.57 -8.48
N THR A 53 -6.52 -1.72 -9.03
CA THR A 53 -5.41 -2.52 -8.50
C THR A 53 -4.05 -1.97 -8.86
N PHE A 54 -3.84 -1.23 -9.95
CA PHE A 54 -2.50 -0.82 -10.39
C PHE A 54 -1.93 0.29 -9.50
N GLU A 55 -2.72 1.33 -9.21
CA GLU A 55 -2.28 2.42 -8.32
C GLU A 55 -2.11 1.91 -6.88
N THR A 56 -3.00 1.04 -6.41
CA THR A 56 -2.91 0.44 -5.08
C THR A 56 -1.81 -0.63 -4.98
N ALA A 57 -1.58 -1.44 -6.02
CA ALA A 57 -0.54 -2.46 -6.04
C ALA A 57 0.85 -1.86 -6.13
N MET A 58 1.04 -0.75 -6.86
CA MET A 58 2.32 -0.04 -6.90
C MET A 58 2.69 0.52 -5.52
N ASN A 59 1.72 1.11 -4.81
CA ASN A 59 1.90 1.60 -3.45
C ASN A 59 2.17 0.46 -2.44
N LEU A 60 1.51 -0.68 -2.62
CA LEU A 60 1.72 -1.86 -1.78
C LEU A 60 3.08 -2.52 -2.06
N ALA A 61 3.50 -2.60 -3.33
CA ALA A 61 4.82 -3.08 -3.73
C ALA A 61 5.93 -2.19 -3.13
N ALA A 62 5.76 -0.86 -3.17
CA ALA A 62 6.68 0.07 -2.52
C ALA A 62 6.78 -0.17 -1.01
N THR A 63 5.67 -0.50 -0.34
CA THR A 63 5.65 -0.86 1.08
C THR A 63 6.44 -2.13 1.36
N PHE A 64 6.23 -3.19 0.57
CA PHE A 64 6.93 -4.46 0.74
C PHE A 64 8.44 -4.34 0.50
N ILE A 65 8.88 -3.53 -0.47
CA ILE A 65 10.30 -3.25 -0.70
C ILE A 65 10.93 -2.59 0.53
N LYS A 66 10.27 -1.58 1.11
CA LYS A 66 10.73 -0.88 2.33
C LYS A 66 10.78 -1.82 3.54
N LEU A 67 9.78 -2.68 3.72
CA LEU A 67 9.77 -3.68 4.79
C LEU A 67 10.89 -4.72 4.63
N SER A 68 11.18 -5.13 3.40
CA SER A 68 12.31 -6.02 3.09
C SER A 68 13.66 -5.37 3.45
N ALA A 69 13.85 -4.08 3.11
CA ALA A 69 15.03 -3.33 3.49
C ALA A 69 15.18 -3.21 5.03
N LEU A 70 14.09 -2.92 5.74
CA LEU A 70 14.09 -2.86 7.21
C LEU A 70 14.39 -4.23 7.84
N ALA A 71 13.88 -5.33 7.27
CA ALA A 71 14.20 -6.68 7.72
C ALA A 71 15.68 -7.02 7.51
N PHE A 72 16.29 -6.54 6.42
CA PHE A 72 17.73 -6.64 6.21
C PHE A 72 18.52 -5.85 7.26
N TYR A 73 18.11 -4.61 7.57
CA TYR A 73 18.73 -3.80 8.63
C TYR A 73 18.58 -4.42 10.01
N TRP A 74 17.43 -5.02 10.30
CA TRP A 74 17.21 -5.78 11.51
C TRP A 74 18.20 -6.92 11.64
N ARG A 75 18.35 -7.73 10.58
CA ARG A 75 19.27 -8.86 10.57
C ARG A 75 20.73 -8.45 10.76
N HIS A 76 21.17 -7.36 10.12
CA HIS A 76 22.58 -6.96 10.13
C HIS A 76 22.97 -6.13 11.36
N PHE A 77 22.11 -5.19 11.79
CA PHE A 77 22.46 -4.22 12.84
C PHE A 77 21.83 -4.51 14.22
N ALA A 78 20.90 -5.48 14.33
CA ALA A 78 20.23 -5.82 15.61
C ALA A 78 20.80 -7.07 16.31
N LEU A 79 22.12 -7.31 16.20
CA LEU A 79 22.82 -8.36 16.93
C LEU A 79 22.76 -8.13 18.47
N PRO A 80 22.67 -9.20 19.28
CA PRO A 80 22.71 -9.10 20.74
C PRO A 80 24.07 -8.51 21.16
N GLY A 81 24.05 -7.28 21.70
CA GLY A 81 25.24 -6.48 22.02
C GLY A 81 25.28 -5.10 21.34
N CYS A 82 24.43 -4.86 20.34
CA CYS A 82 24.26 -3.53 19.72
C CYS A 82 23.27 -2.62 20.48
N ASN A 83 23.40 -1.31 20.24
CA ASN A 83 22.62 -0.25 20.90
C ASN A 83 21.09 -0.49 20.71
N PRO A 84 20.30 -0.64 21.80
CA PRO A 84 18.87 -0.97 21.73
C PRO A 84 18.02 0.12 21.05
N TRP A 85 18.60 1.30 20.84
CA TRP A 85 17.95 2.39 20.12
C TRP A 85 17.68 2.03 18.65
N ILE A 86 18.64 1.43 17.94
CA ILE A 86 18.49 1.07 16.51
C ILE A 86 17.35 0.08 16.32
N LYS A 87 17.25 -0.91 17.22
CA LYS A 87 16.17 -1.89 17.23
C LYS A 87 14.79 -1.23 17.33
N ARG A 88 14.65 -0.24 18.22
CA ARG A 88 13.42 0.54 18.41
C ARG A 88 13.09 1.39 17.18
N VAL A 89 14.08 2.03 16.57
CA VAL A 89 13.90 2.84 15.34
C VAL A 89 13.45 1.98 14.16
N ILE A 90 14.04 0.80 13.98
CA ILE A 90 13.65 -0.13 12.90
C ILE A 90 12.20 -0.62 13.08
N ILE A 91 11.82 -1.05 14.29
CA ILE A 91 10.42 -1.45 14.57
C ILE A 91 9.47 -0.28 14.36
N GLY A 92 9.78 0.90 14.91
CA GLY A 92 8.95 2.09 14.76
C GLY A 92 8.74 2.46 13.29
N THR A 93 9.82 2.42 12.50
CA THR A 93 9.76 2.70 11.06
C THR A 93 8.94 1.63 10.32
N ALA A 94 9.05 0.35 10.69
CA ALA A 94 8.25 -0.71 10.08
C ALA A 94 6.74 -0.54 10.34
N ILE A 95 6.36 -0.07 11.54
CA ILE A 95 4.96 0.23 11.88
C ILE A 95 4.46 1.40 11.01
N VAL A 96 5.22 2.50 10.94
CA VAL A 96 4.84 3.68 10.14
C VAL A 96 4.69 3.32 8.66
N VAL A 97 5.64 2.57 8.10
CA VAL A 97 5.60 2.11 6.70
C VAL A 97 4.40 1.20 6.45
N SER A 98 4.05 0.32 7.39
CA SER A 98 2.88 -0.57 7.26
C SER A 98 1.54 0.17 7.38
N LEU A 99 1.47 1.23 8.18
CA LEU A 99 0.28 2.06 8.34
C LEU A 99 0.02 2.98 7.14
N TRP A 100 1.08 3.40 6.45
CA TRP A 100 0.97 4.31 5.30
C TRP A 100 0.02 3.83 4.18
N PRO A 101 0.13 2.60 3.63
CA PRO A 101 -0.80 2.15 2.57
C PRO A 101 -2.24 2.03 3.08
N ILE A 102 -2.44 1.73 4.37
CA ILE A 102 -3.78 1.65 4.98
C ILE A 102 -4.44 3.03 4.95
N ILE A 103 -3.70 4.09 5.28
CA ILE A 103 -4.19 5.47 5.22
C ILE A 103 -4.53 5.85 3.78
N ILE A 104 -3.65 5.57 2.82
CA ILE A 104 -3.89 5.89 1.40
C ILE A 104 -5.14 5.19 0.88
N ILE A 105 -5.26 3.88 1.11
CA ILE A 105 -6.44 3.09 0.73
C ILE A 105 -7.70 3.69 1.36
N THR A 106 -7.67 3.98 2.66
CA THR A 106 -8.82 4.53 3.38
C THR A 106 -9.26 5.88 2.82
N VAL A 107 -8.32 6.78 2.53
CA VAL A 107 -8.62 8.10 1.94
C VAL A 107 -9.18 7.94 0.53
N THR A 108 -8.57 7.08 -0.31
CA THR A 108 -9.08 6.80 -1.65
C THR A 108 -10.51 6.28 -1.61
N PHE A 109 -10.88 5.39 -0.68
CA PHE A 109 -12.25 4.87 -0.66
C PHE A 109 -13.26 5.80 0.03
N LEU A 110 -12.85 6.61 1.02
CA LEU A 110 -13.76 7.44 1.82
C LEU A 110 -13.85 8.90 1.36
N GLN A 111 -13.02 9.36 0.41
CA GLN A 111 -12.99 10.77 -0.01
C GLN A 111 -14.28 11.29 -0.67
N CYS A 112 -15.10 10.41 -1.23
CA CYS A 112 -16.38 10.77 -1.87
C CYS A 112 -17.60 10.54 -0.96
N GLY A 113 -17.37 10.16 0.31
CA GLY A 113 -18.43 9.93 1.30
C GLY A 113 -19.46 8.87 0.86
N THR A 114 -20.75 9.20 0.97
CA THR A 114 -21.86 8.34 0.54
C THR A 114 -22.07 8.32 -0.98
N HIS A 115 -21.38 9.20 -1.72
CA HIS A 115 -21.51 9.34 -3.16
C HIS A 115 -20.45 8.52 -3.89
N LEU A 116 -20.38 7.22 -3.59
CA LEU A 116 -19.52 6.26 -4.29
C LEU A 116 -19.77 6.28 -5.81
N ALA A 117 -21.00 6.65 -6.21
CA ALA A 117 -21.35 6.77 -7.61
C ALA A 117 -20.58 7.81 -8.42
N ALA A 118 -19.92 8.75 -7.73
CA ALA A 118 -19.07 9.73 -8.39
C ALA A 118 -17.92 9.07 -9.17
N TYR A 119 -17.39 7.93 -8.69
CA TYR A 119 -16.28 7.21 -9.34
C TYR A 119 -16.61 6.66 -10.72
N TRP A 120 -17.85 6.23 -10.95
CA TRP A 120 -18.26 5.67 -12.24
C TRP A 120 -19.09 6.63 -13.09
N GLN A 121 -19.56 7.74 -12.51
CA GLN A 121 -20.28 8.79 -13.22
C GLN A 121 -19.36 9.92 -13.72
N GLY A 122 -18.09 9.92 -13.34
CA GLY A 122 -17.13 10.97 -13.73
C GLY A 122 -17.42 12.33 -13.08
N THR A 123 -18.16 12.35 -11.97
CA THR A 123 -18.51 13.57 -11.20
C THR A 123 -17.61 13.76 -9.97
N GLU A 124 -16.42 13.15 -10.02
CA GLU A 124 -15.43 13.16 -8.92
C GLU A 124 -15.06 14.58 -8.47
N ASP A 125 -14.95 15.53 -9.42
CA ASP A 125 -14.58 16.92 -9.13
C ASP A 125 -15.62 17.67 -8.25
N VAL A 126 -16.87 17.20 -8.22
CA VAL A 126 -17.96 17.84 -7.47
C VAL A 126 -18.11 17.25 -6.08
N TYR A 127 -17.91 15.93 -5.95
CA TYR A 127 -18.17 15.20 -4.69
C TYR A 127 -16.90 14.80 -3.94
N CYS A 128 -15.73 14.80 -4.58
CA CYS A 128 -14.47 14.33 -4.03
C CYS A 128 -13.46 15.50 -4.01
N HIS A 129 -13.53 16.31 -2.96
CA HIS A 129 -12.70 17.52 -2.85
C HIS A 129 -11.22 17.26 -2.55
N ILE A 130 -10.86 16.05 -2.12
CA ILE A 130 -9.51 15.70 -1.64
C ILE A 130 -8.61 15.20 -2.79
N THR A 131 -9.17 14.78 -3.93
CA THR A 131 -8.43 14.13 -5.03
C THR A 131 -7.31 15.00 -5.62
N LYS A 132 -7.58 16.29 -5.89
CA LYS A 132 -6.64 17.21 -6.56
C LYS A 132 -5.36 17.49 -5.75
N PRO A 133 -5.42 17.83 -4.46
CA PRO A 133 -4.20 17.97 -3.65
C PRO A 133 -3.55 16.62 -3.30
N PHE A 134 -4.29 15.51 -3.32
CA PHE A 134 -3.79 14.20 -2.89
C PHE A 134 -2.78 13.59 -3.87
N TYR A 135 -3.02 13.71 -5.18
CA TYR A 135 -2.18 13.12 -6.23
C TYR A 135 -0.67 13.44 -6.10
N PRO A 136 -0.24 14.70 -5.92
CA PRO A 136 1.19 15.02 -5.74
C PRO A 136 1.74 14.63 -4.36
N THR A 137 0.89 14.44 -3.33
CA THR A 137 1.35 14.11 -1.97
C THR A 137 1.81 12.66 -1.82
N ILE A 138 1.27 11.75 -2.64
CA ILE A 138 1.66 10.33 -2.65
C ILE A 138 3.16 10.17 -2.97
N PRO A 139 3.66 10.61 -4.14
CA PRO A 139 5.09 10.45 -4.47
C PRO A 139 6.00 11.21 -3.51
N LEU A 140 5.57 12.37 -2.99
CA LEU A 140 6.33 13.14 -2.02
C LEU A 140 6.53 12.36 -0.71
N THR A 141 5.47 11.76 -0.18
CA THR A 141 5.56 10.97 1.07
C THR A 141 6.34 9.67 0.88
N ILE A 142 6.27 9.04 -0.31
CA ILE A 142 7.13 7.90 -0.66
C ILE A 142 8.61 8.29 -0.62
N LEU A 143 8.97 9.41 -1.26
CA LEU A 143 10.35 9.91 -1.29
C LEU A 143 10.88 10.21 0.11
N ILE A 144 10.09 10.87 0.95
CA ILE A 144 10.46 11.17 2.34
C ILE A 144 10.73 9.87 3.12
N LEU A 145 9.87 8.86 2.96
CA LEU A 145 10.06 7.56 3.61
C LEU A 145 11.30 6.82 3.10
N ASP A 146 11.63 6.93 1.80
CA ASP A 146 12.87 6.35 1.24
C ASP A 146 14.13 7.00 1.82
N LEU A 147 14.16 8.34 1.83
CA LEU A 147 15.28 9.09 2.40
C LEU A 147 15.44 8.77 3.89
N TRP A 148 14.34 8.67 4.63
CA TRP A 148 14.37 8.28 6.04
C TRP A 148 14.96 6.89 6.25
N ILE A 149 14.48 5.88 5.51
CA ILE A 149 14.97 4.50 5.63
C ILE A 149 16.47 4.42 5.30
N LEU A 150 16.92 5.16 4.28
CA LEU A 150 18.31 5.20 3.86
C LEU A 150 19.23 5.89 4.89
N MET A 151 18.70 6.81 5.71
CA MET A 151 19.46 7.48 6.77
C MET A 151 19.69 6.61 8.01
N ILE A 152 18.87 5.59 8.26
CA ILE A 152 18.96 4.71 9.46
C ILE A 152 20.36 4.10 9.66
N PRO A 153 21.03 3.50 8.65
CA PRO A 153 22.35 2.89 8.83
C PRO A 153 23.54 3.87 8.86
N ILE A 154 23.36 5.13 8.46
CA ILE A 154 24.46 6.10 8.28
C ILE A 154 25.24 6.41 9.58
N PRO A 155 24.59 6.68 10.73
CA PRO A 155 25.32 7.00 11.95
C PRO A 155 26.25 5.86 12.38
N LYS A 156 25.86 4.61 12.12
CA LYS A 156 26.64 3.40 12.45
C LYS A 156 27.86 3.22 11.55
N VAL A 157 27.74 3.47 10.25
CA VAL A 157 28.86 3.32 9.30
C VAL A 157 29.87 4.45 9.44
N SER A 158 29.42 5.66 9.83
CA SER A 158 30.31 6.82 10.00
C SER A 158 31.33 6.67 11.14
N HIS A 159 31.08 5.75 12.08
CA HIS A 159 31.99 5.41 13.18
C HIS A 159 32.88 4.19 12.89
N ILE A 160 32.76 3.58 11.71
CA ILE A 160 33.75 2.59 11.26
C ILE A 160 34.91 3.41 10.72
N ASP A 161 35.86 3.75 11.59
CA ASP A 161 37.15 4.24 11.16
C ASP A 161 37.72 3.21 10.17
N THR A 162 38.19 3.70 9.02
CA THR A 162 38.94 2.95 8.00
C THR A 162 40.30 2.45 8.54
N PHE A 163 40.28 1.66 9.61
CA PHE A 163 41.45 1.06 10.26
C PHE A 163 41.73 -0.38 9.81
N THR A 164 41.05 -0.89 8.78
CA THR A 164 41.56 -2.04 8.02
C THR A 164 42.45 -1.54 6.89
N LEU A 165 43.61 -1.06 7.31
CA LEU A 165 44.84 -0.97 6.54
C LEU A 165 45.20 -2.35 5.98
N THR A 166 45.69 -2.35 4.74
CA THR A 166 46.94 -3.02 4.35
C THR A 166 47.55 -3.91 5.43
N LYS A 167 47.45 -5.22 5.26
CA LYS A 167 48.50 -6.16 5.63
C LYS A 167 48.39 -7.44 4.82
#